data_AF-A0A7S0BB17-F1
#
_entry.id   AF-A0A7S0BB17-F1
#
_cell.length_a   1.000
_cell.length_b   1.000
_cell.length_c   1.000
_cell.angle_alpha   90.00
_cell.angle_beta   90.00
_cell.angle_gamma   90.00
#
_symmetry.space_group_name_H-M   'P 1'
#
loop_
_entity.id
_entity.type
_entity.pdbx_description
1 polymer ?
#
loop_
_entity_poly.entity_id
_entity_poly.type
_entity_poly.pdbx_seq_one_letter_code
_entity_poly.pdbx_strand_id
1 'polypeptide(L)'
;SCKAVRFSATDFHGGKNCFLFDNQDDTFAQYLTFQIYKVQRPEVMTWGGPFDTDIPGDGMGGAQVIDLAACKQRCLDEPSCKAVRFSATDFHGGKNCFLFDNQDDTFAQYLTFQIYKVQRPEVMTWGGPFDTDIPGDGMGGAQVIDLAACKQRCLDEPSCKAVRF
;
A
#
# COMPACT_ATOMS: atom_id res chain seq x y z
N SER A 1 5.31 7.29 7.36
CA SER A 1 4.86 8.71 7.35
C SER A 1 5.59 9.48 6.25
N CYS A 2 5.04 10.62 5.81
CA CYS A 2 5.29 11.27 4.50
C CYS A 2 6.38 12.38 4.51
N LYS A 3 7.13 12.70 3.40
CA LYS A 3 8.04 13.90 3.38
C LYS A 3 8.29 14.86 2.14
N ALA A 4 8.54 14.59 0.82
CA ALA A 4 9.13 15.57 -0.21
C ALA A 4 9.36 15.09 -1.71
N VAL A 5 9.36 15.98 -2.78
CA VAL A 5 9.27 15.85 -4.31
C VAL A 5 9.38 17.22 -5.12
N ARG A 6 9.34 17.45 -6.50
CA ARG A 6 9.14 18.82 -7.16
C ARG A 6 8.80 19.11 -8.72
N PHE A 7 7.59 19.41 -9.23
CA PHE A 7 7.12 19.55 -10.67
C PHE A 7 7.05 20.93 -11.43
N SER A 8 7.49 21.11 -12.70
CA SER A 8 7.18 22.26 -13.61
C SER A 8 6.52 21.88 -14.95
N ALA A 9 5.49 22.65 -15.36
CA ALA A 9 4.84 22.52 -16.67
C ALA A 9 5.50 23.29 -17.83
N THR A 10 6.45 24.21 -17.57
CA THR A 10 7.00 25.13 -18.60
C THR A 10 8.51 25.11 -18.72
N ASP A 11 9.21 24.67 -17.67
CA ASP A 11 10.67 24.79 -17.58
C ASP A 11 11.35 23.44 -17.80
N PHE A 12 12.50 23.44 -18.46
CA PHE A 12 13.29 22.24 -18.72
C PHE A 12 14.68 22.38 -18.08
N HIS A 13 15.09 21.40 -17.29
CA HIS A 13 16.48 21.28 -16.84
C HIS A 13 17.17 20.15 -17.62
N GLY A 14 18.22 20.47 -18.38
CA GLY A 14 18.93 19.46 -19.21
C GLY A 14 18.02 18.74 -20.23
N GLY A 15 16.99 19.41 -20.74
CA GLY A 15 15.99 18.82 -21.65
C GLY A 15 14.94 17.92 -20.98
N LYS A 16 14.85 17.95 -19.64
CA LYS A 16 14.00 17.06 -18.83
C LYS A 16 13.02 17.86 -17.98
N ASN A 17 11.84 17.26 -17.77
CA ASN A 17 10.73 17.73 -16.96
C ASN A 17 10.13 16.56 -16.14
N CYS A 18 10.96 15.62 -15.68
CA CYS A 18 10.53 14.48 -14.85
C CYS A 18 11.70 13.75 -14.19
N PHE A 19 12.10 14.16 -13.00
CA PHE A 19 13.20 13.62 -12.20
C PHE A 19 12.67 12.81 -11.03
N LEU A 20 13.26 11.64 -10.77
CA LEU A 20 12.84 10.79 -9.66
C LEU A 20 13.78 11.02 -8.46
N PHE A 21 13.29 10.91 -7.22
CA PHE A 21 14.17 10.85 -6.04
C PHE A 21 13.80 9.66 -5.14
N ASP A 22 14.83 9.15 -4.47
CA ASP A 22 14.80 8.05 -3.49
C ASP A 22 14.53 8.55 -2.06
N ASN A 23 14.70 9.85 -1.83
CA ASN A 23 14.51 10.53 -0.56
C ASN A 23 13.35 11.54 -0.67
N GLN A 24 13.11 12.27 0.41
CA GLN A 24 11.93 13.10 0.58
C GLN A 24 12.24 14.39 1.37
N ASP A 25 13.49 14.89 1.35
CA ASP A 25 13.94 15.97 2.22
C ASP A 25 13.85 17.37 1.56
N ASP A 26 12.67 17.99 1.67
CA ASP A 26 12.30 19.24 0.99
C ASP A 26 12.93 20.53 1.59
N THR A 27 14.26 20.56 1.60
CA THR A 27 15.10 21.50 2.36
C THR A 27 15.53 22.77 1.60
N PHE A 28 15.20 22.92 0.32
CA PHE A 28 15.66 24.04 -0.52
C PHE A 28 14.49 24.91 -1.04
N ALA A 29 14.81 26.17 -1.41
CA ALA A 29 13.86 27.17 -1.93
C ALA A 29 13.42 26.90 -3.38
N GLN A 30 12.54 27.74 -3.97
CA GLN A 30 11.95 27.47 -5.28
C GLN A 30 12.92 27.58 -6.47
N TYR A 31 13.13 26.48 -7.18
CA TYR A 31 13.85 26.42 -8.46
C TYR A 31 12.86 26.57 -9.62
N LEU A 32 12.96 27.69 -10.34
CA LEU A 32 12.05 28.08 -11.44
C LEU A 32 10.58 27.86 -11.04
N THR A 33 9.71 27.30 -11.89
CA THR A 33 8.30 27.03 -11.53
C THR A 33 8.05 25.65 -10.90
N PHE A 34 9.09 24.90 -10.48
CA PHE A 34 8.91 23.51 -10.04
C PHE A 34 8.14 23.39 -8.67
N GLN A 35 7.26 22.38 -8.43
CA GLN A 35 6.35 22.20 -7.28
C GLN A 35 6.09 20.73 -6.78
N ILE A 36 6.30 20.44 -5.50
CA ILE A 36 6.30 19.12 -4.84
C ILE A 36 5.01 18.25 -4.94
N TYR A 37 5.13 16.94 -5.26
CA TYR A 37 4.08 15.90 -5.09
C TYR A 37 4.49 14.64 -4.28
N LYS A 38 4.39 14.65 -2.94
CA LYS A 38 4.75 13.54 -2.02
C LYS A 38 3.99 12.24 -2.35
N VAL A 39 4.67 11.20 -2.86
CA VAL A 39 4.05 9.84 -2.98
C VAL A 39 4.07 9.17 -1.62
N GLN A 40 2.98 8.52 -1.25
CA GLN A 40 2.97 7.50 -0.21
C GLN A 40 2.82 6.14 -0.85
N ARG A 41 3.85 5.31 -0.70
CA ARG A 41 3.72 3.88 -0.99
C ARG A 41 3.04 3.21 0.20
N PRO A 42 2.00 2.39 -0.02
CA PRO A 42 1.58 1.41 0.97
C PRO A 42 2.77 0.57 1.43
N GLU A 43 2.86 0.30 2.73
CA GLU A 43 3.74 -0.77 3.23
C GLU A 43 3.29 -2.12 2.66
N VAL A 44 4.15 -3.14 2.63
CA VAL A 44 3.76 -4.47 2.12
C VAL A 44 2.59 -5.01 2.94
N MET A 45 1.61 -5.67 2.32
CA MET A 45 0.47 -6.27 3.04
C MET A 45 0.97 -7.21 4.13
N THR A 46 0.76 -6.86 5.39
CA THR A 46 1.21 -7.64 6.55
C THR A 46 0.05 -8.42 7.18
N TRP A 47 0.39 -9.55 7.80
CA TRP A 47 -0.57 -10.40 8.51
C TRP A 47 -0.21 -10.46 9.99
N GLY A 48 -1.11 -9.98 10.85
CA GLY A 48 -1.08 -10.26 12.29
C GLY A 48 -1.71 -11.62 12.61
N GLY A 49 -1.31 -12.18 13.75
CA GLY A 49 -1.80 -13.46 14.27
C GLY A 49 -0.74 -14.58 14.24
N PRO A 50 -1.08 -15.81 14.68
CA PRO A 50 -2.41 -16.23 15.12
C PRO A 50 -2.89 -15.51 16.38
N PHE A 51 -4.20 -15.39 16.51
CA PHE A 51 -4.88 -15.02 17.74
C PHE A 51 -5.86 -16.12 18.14
N ASP A 52 -5.81 -16.54 19.41
CA ASP A 52 -6.70 -17.54 20.01
C ASP A 52 -7.99 -16.86 20.52
N THR A 53 -8.67 -16.22 19.57
CA THR A 53 -9.90 -15.42 19.70
C THR A 53 -10.87 -15.83 18.59
N ASP A 54 -12.08 -15.28 18.56
CA ASP A 54 -13.05 -15.48 17.48
C ASP A 54 -13.75 -14.19 17.05
N ILE A 55 -14.05 -14.07 15.76
CA ILE A 55 -14.96 -13.06 15.20
C ILE A 55 -16.31 -13.75 14.99
N PRO A 56 -17.40 -13.28 15.63
CA PRO A 56 -18.64 -14.06 15.73
C PRO A 56 -19.32 -14.30 14.37
N GLY A 57 -19.81 -15.53 14.18
CA GLY A 57 -20.52 -15.97 12.98
C GLY A 57 -19.59 -16.49 11.87
N ASP A 58 -20.09 -16.50 10.63
CA ASP A 58 -19.38 -17.01 9.44
C ASP A 58 -18.76 -15.90 8.56
N GLY A 59 -18.92 -14.64 8.97
CA GLY A 59 -18.46 -13.46 8.24
C GLY A 59 -19.04 -13.38 6.83
N MET A 60 -18.17 -13.17 5.85
CA MET A 60 -18.48 -13.16 4.42
C MET A 60 -18.65 -14.57 3.83
N GLY A 61 -18.55 -15.61 4.66
CA GLY A 61 -18.71 -17.01 4.29
C GLY A 61 -17.37 -17.76 4.14
N GLY A 62 -17.39 -19.03 4.58
CA GLY A 62 -16.24 -19.92 4.48
C GLY A 62 -16.25 -20.88 3.29
N ALA A 63 -15.08 -21.48 3.05
CA ALA A 63 -14.83 -22.59 2.12
C ALA A 63 -13.91 -23.64 2.76
N GLN A 64 -13.79 -24.81 2.12
CA GLN A 64 -12.73 -25.77 2.39
C GLN A 64 -11.47 -25.36 1.61
N VAL A 65 -10.30 -25.34 2.27
CA VAL A 65 -8.99 -25.07 1.67
C VAL A 65 -7.93 -26.00 2.27
N ILE A 66 -6.83 -26.21 1.53
CA ILE A 66 -5.75 -27.12 1.94
C ILE A 66 -4.92 -26.59 3.12
N ASP A 67 -4.74 -25.27 3.24
CA ASP A 67 -3.86 -24.66 4.24
C ASP A 67 -4.20 -23.17 4.50
N LEU A 68 -3.44 -22.57 5.43
CA LEU A 68 -3.54 -21.16 5.78
C LEU A 68 -3.12 -20.22 4.64
N ALA A 69 -2.21 -20.63 3.74
CA ALA A 69 -1.77 -19.78 2.64
C ALA A 69 -2.87 -19.61 1.59
N ALA A 70 -3.56 -20.69 1.23
CA ALA A 70 -4.77 -20.66 0.41
C ALA A 70 -5.90 -19.87 1.11
N CYS A 71 -6.02 -19.97 2.43
CA CYS A 71 -6.99 -19.18 3.19
C CYS A 71 -6.69 -17.67 3.13
N LYS A 72 -5.42 -17.29 3.33
CA LYS A 72 -4.96 -15.90 3.23
C LYS A 72 -5.10 -15.37 1.81
N GLN A 73 -4.76 -16.16 0.78
CA GLN A 73 -4.92 -15.74 -0.62
C GLN A 73 -6.38 -15.42 -0.96
N ARG A 74 -7.33 -16.29 -0.57
CA ARG A 74 -8.78 -16.02 -0.71
C ARG A 74 -9.22 -14.69 -0.07
N CYS A 75 -8.56 -14.27 1.02
CA CYS A 75 -8.80 -12.95 1.58
C CYS A 75 -8.17 -11.86 0.70
N LEU A 76 -6.90 -11.99 0.30
CA LEU A 76 -6.22 -10.98 -0.53
C LEU A 76 -7.01 -10.69 -1.83
N ASP A 77 -7.52 -11.76 -2.47
CA ASP A 77 -8.35 -11.72 -3.69
C ASP A 77 -9.71 -11.02 -3.50
N GLU A 78 -10.20 -10.93 -2.27
CA GLU A 78 -11.46 -10.25 -1.89
C GLU A 78 -11.14 -8.88 -1.26
N PRO A 79 -11.30 -7.75 -1.98
CA PRO A 79 -10.80 -6.44 -1.55
C PRO A 79 -11.34 -5.96 -0.20
N SER A 80 -12.54 -6.38 0.20
CA SER A 80 -13.16 -5.96 1.47
C SER A 80 -12.76 -6.82 2.68
N CYS A 81 -12.13 -7.98 2.48
CA CYS A 81 -11.69 -8.86 3.57
C CYS A 81 -10.56 -8.22 4.40
N LYS A 82 -10.73 -8.16 5.73
CA LYS A 82 -9.77 -7.61 6.70
C LYS A 82 -9.23 -8.67 7.69
N ALA A 83 -9.88 -9.83 7.82
CA ALA A 83 -9.39 -10.95 8.62
C ALA A 83 -9.85 -12.30 8.07
N VAL A 84 -9.16 -13.38 8.46
CA VAL A 84 -9.58 -14.77 8.23
C VAL A 84 -9.60 -15.56 9.52
N ARG A 85 -10.51 -16.53 9.60
CA ARG A 85 -10.55 -17.59 10.62
C ARG A 85 -10.19 -18.91 9.94
N PHE A 86 -9.11 -19.55 10.40
CA PHE A 86 -8.59 -20.79 9.80
C PHE A 86 -8.35 -21.89 10.84
N SER A 87 -8.61 -23.15 10.47
CA SER A 87 -8.12 -24.34 11.18
C SER A 87 -7.50 -25.34 10.21
N ALA A 88 -6.45 -26.03 10.64
CA ALA A 88 -5.85 -27.16 9.94
C ALA A 88 -6.52 -28.51 10.25
N THR A 89 -7.37 -28.57 11.29
CA THR A 89 -7.88 -29.82 11.88
C THR A 89 -9.40 -29.87 12.05
N ASP A 90 -10.05 -28.73 12.26
CA ASP A 90 -11.50 -28.63 12.46
C ASP A 90 -12.24 -28.06 11.25
N PHE A 91 -13.52 -28.42 11.13
CA PHE A 91 -14.42 -27.94 10.08
C PHE A 91 -15.75 -27.48 10.68
N HIS A 92 -16.19 -26.28 10.32
CA HIS A 92 -17.55 -25.79 10.60
C HIS A 92 -18.35 -25.78 9.29
N GLY A 93 -19.49 -26.47 9.24
CA GLY A 93 -20.29 -26.58 8.00
C GLY A 93 -19.52 -27.14 6.79
N GLY A 94 -18.53 -28.02 7.02
CA GLY A 94 -17.63 -28.56 5.99
C GLY A 94 -16.52 -27.59 5.53
N LYS A 95 -16.30 -26.48 6.24
CA LYS A 95 -15.38 -25.40 5.86
C LYS A 95 -14.35 -25.17 6.96
N ASN A 96 -13.12 -24.90 6.58
CA ASN A 96 -12.01 -24.62 7.51
C ASN A 96 -11.37 -23.23 7.30
N CYS A 97 -11.90 -22.41 6.39
CA CYS A 97 -11.42 -21.04 6.15
C CYS A 97 -12.58 -20.06 5.90
N PHE A 98 -12.76 -19.09 6.80
CA PHE A 98 -13.80 -18.04 6.75
C PHE A 98 -13.16 -16.66 6.58
N LEU A 99 -13.83 -15.77 5.83
CA LEU A 99 -13.38 -14.40 5.55
C LEU A 99 -14.25 -13.39 6.32
N PHE A 100 -13.66 -12.31 6.81
CA PHE A 100 -14.36 -11.25 7.56
C PHE A 100 -13.98 -9.88 7.03
N ASP A 101 -14.95 -8.97 6.98
CA ASP A 101 -14.83 -7.58 6.55
C ASP A 101 -14.35 -6.65 7.67
N ASN A 102 -14.10 -7.19 8.86
CA ASN A 102 -13.71 -6.48 10.09
C ASN A 102 -12.57 -7.23 10.80
N GLN A 103 -12.15 -6.76 11.98
CA GLN A 103 -11.07 -7.35 12.78
C GLN A 103 -11.48 -7.53 14.26
N ASP A 104 -12.77 -7.55 14.55
CA ASP A 104 -13.34 -7.36 15.89
C ASP A 104 -13.54 -8.70 16.63
N ASP A 105 -12.41 -9.34 16.93
CA ASP A 105 -12.28 -10.67 17.54
C ASP A 105 -12.59 -10.69 19.04
N THR A 106 -13.80 -10.24 19.36
CA THR A 106 -14.33 -10.01 20.70
C THR A 106 -14.80 -11.27 21.43
N PHE A 107 -14.77 -12.45 20.77
CA PHE A 107 -15.21 -13.72 21.33
C PHE A 107 -14.03 -14.63 21.70
N ALA A 108 -14.28 -15.58 22.60
CA ALA A 108 -13.32 -16.63 22.92
C ALA A 108 -13.16 -17.61 21.75
N GLN A 109 -11.99 -18.23 21.64
CA GLN A 109 -11.63 -19.16 20.56
C GLN A 109 -12.69 -20.25 20.30
N TYR A 110 -13.01 -20.47 19.03
CA TYR A 110 -13.88 -21.55 18.58
C TYR A 110 -13.06 -22.76 18.11
N LEU A 111 -13.08 -23.86 18.86
CA LEU A 111 -12.31 -25.09 18.58
C LEU A 111 -10.81 -24.79 18.35
N THR A 112 -10.16 -25.41 17.35
CA THR A 112 -8.78 -25.07 16.94
C THR A 112 -8.69 -23.94 15.91
N PHE A 113 -9.76 -23.18 15.66
CA PHE A 113 -9.68 -22.07 14.73
C PHE A 113 -8.89 -20.90 15.32
N GLN A 114 -8.08 -20.24 14.49
CA GLN A 114 -7.30 -19.06 14.84
C GLN A 114 -7.61 -17.90 13.90
N ILE A 115 -7.62 -16.68 14.44
CA ILE A 115 -7.80 -15.45 13.67
C ILE A 115 -6.44 -14.95 13.15
N TYR A 116 -6.43 -14.52 11.89
CA TYR A 116 -5.32 -13.79 11.28
C TYR A 116 -5.87 -12.51 10.64
N LYS A 117 -5.23 -11.37 10.92
CA LYS A 117 -5.71 -10.03 10.52
C LYS A 117 -4.81 -9.48 9.42
N VAL A 118 -5.35 -9.13 8.27
CA VAL A 118 -4.57 -8.48 7.19
C VAL A 118 -4.60 -6.97 7.38
N GLN A 119 -3.42 -6.37 7.54
CA GLN A 119 -3.27 -4.94 7.41
C GLN A 119 -3.13 -4.64 5.93
N ARG A 120 -4.28 -4.33 5.29
CA ARG A 120 -4.27 -3.74 3.96
C ARG A 120 -3.75 -2.32 4.08
N PRO A 121 -2.65 -2.00 3.41
CA PRO A 121 -2.07 -0.67 3.46
C PRO A 121 -2.93 0.27 2.60
N GLU A 122 -2.94 1.57 2.92
CA GLU A 122 -3.81 2.53 2.21
C GLU A 122 -3.42 2.69 0.73
N VAL A 123 -4.41 3.03 -0.10
CA VAL A 123 -4.24 3.25 -1.55
C VAL A 123 -3.12 4.28 -1.79
N MET A 124 -2.30 4.09 -2.83
CA MET A 124 -1.20 5.02 -3.16
C MET A 124 -1.70 6.46 -3.32
N THR A 125 -1.43 7.29 -2.31
CA THR A 125 -1.82 8.70 -2.28
C THR A 125 -0.67 9.60 -2.72
N TRP A 126 -1.05 10.70 -3.38
CA TRP A 126 -0.14 11.75 -3.82
C TRP A 126 -0.55 13.07 -3.14
N GLY A 127 0.26 13.57 -2.22
CA GLY A 127 0.04 14.88 -1.59
C GLY A 127 0.77 16.01 -2.33
N GLY A 128 0.16 17.17 -2.52
CA GLY A 128 0.76 18.36 -3.15
C GLY A 128 -0.20 19.11 -4.08
N PRO A 129 0.22 20.21 -4.73
CA PRO A 129 1.60 20.74 -4.81
C PRO A 129 2.15 21.36 -3.50
N PHE A 130 3.47 21.59 -3.42
CA PHE A 130 4.13 22.48 -2.44
C PHE A 130 5.33 23.20 -3.10
N ASP A 131 5.82 24.32 -2.55
CA ASP A 131 6.79 25.20 -3.23
C ASP A 131 8.28 25.07 -2.78
N THR A 132 8.68 23.92 -2.23
CA THR A 132 10.04 23.58 -1.76
C THR A 132 10.83 22.65 -2.72
N ASP A 133 12.11 22.33 -2.48
CA ASP A 133 12.92 21.39 -3.30
C ASP A 133 13.60 20.24 -2.55
N ILE A 134 13.86 19.16 -3.28
CA ILE A 134 14.93 18.19 -2.97
C ILE A 134 16.14 18.52 -3.85
N PRO A 135 17.35 18.71 -3.27
CA PRO A 135 18.53 19.12 -4.04
C PRO A 135 19.03 18.05 -5.03
N GLY A 136 19.57 18.50 -6.16
CA GLY A 136 20.19 17.65 -7.20
C GLY A 136 19.18 17.03 -8.17
N ASP A 137 19.62 16.02 -8.92
CA ASP A 137 18.79 15.31 -9.92
C ASP A 137 18.18 14.00 -9.40
N GLY A 138 18.44 13.66 -8.14
CA GLY A 138 17.99 12.43 -7.51
C GLY A 138 18.49 11.18 -8.24
N MET A 139 17.55 10.30 -8.59
CA MET A 139 17.74 9.08 -9.38
C MET A 139 17.81 9.37 -10.89
N GLY A 140 17.82 10.64 -11.29
CA GLY A 140 17.84 11.10 -12.66
C GLY A 140 16.44 11.36 -13.24
N GLY A 141 16.41 12.14 -14.33
CA GLY A 141 15.18 12.49 -15.02
C GLY A 141 15.10 12.16 -16.50
N ALA A 142 13.90 12.30 -17.05
CA ALA A 142 13.53 12.11 -18.45
C ALA A 142 12.59 13.24 -18.92
N GLN A 143 12.24 13.23 -20.20
CA GLN A 143 11.16 14.03 -20.76
C GLN A 143 9.86 13.19 -20.79
N VAL A 144 8.73 13.74 -20.34
CA VAL A 144 7.39 13.13 -20.45
C VAL A 144 6.33 14.20 -20.72
N ILE A 145 5.17 13.76 -21.20
CA ILE A 145 4.08 14.62 -21.69
C ILE A 145 3.27 15.29 -20.58
N ASP A 146 3.12 14.64 -19.42
CA ASP A 146 2.30 15.14 -18.31
C ASP A 146 2.73 14.55 -16.95
N LEU A 147 2.13 15.10 -15.89
CA LEU A 147 2.33 14.71 -14.51
C LEU A 147 1.90 13.26 -14.22
N ALA A 148 0.89 12.72 -14.92
CA ALA A 148 0.45 11.35 -14.71
C ALA A 148 1.49 10.35 -15.23
N ALA A 149 2.08 10.60 -16.40
CA ALA A 149 3.21 9.84 -16.93
C ALA A 149 4.44 9.90 -16.00
N CYS A 150 4.72 11.06 -15.39
CA CYS A 150 5.81 11.15 -14.42
C CYS A 150 5.51 10.44 -13.09
N LYS A 151 4.29 10.57 -12.56
CA LYS A 151 3.80 9.80 -11.41
C LYS A 151 3.93 8.31 -11.66
N GLN A 152 3.49 7.82 -12.83
CA GLN A 152 3.61 6.42 -13.23
C GLN A 152 5.07 5.94 -13.25
N ARG A 153 5.98 6.70 -13.87
CA ARG A 153 7.43 6.40 -13.86
C ARG A 153 8.03 6.22 -12.46
N CYS A 154 7.45 6.87 -11.44
CA CYS A 154 7.83 6.59 -10.06
C CYS A 154 7.17 5.34 -9.52
N LEU A 155 5.87 5.12 -9.74
CA LEU A 155 5.19 3.90 -9.28
C LEU A 155 5.95 2.64 -9.75
N ASP A 156 6.38 2.63 -11.01
CA ASP A 156 7.15 1.59 -11.69
C ASP A 156 8.56 1.36 -11.11
N GLU A 157 9.12 2.34 -10.39
CA GLU A 157 10.45 2.31 -9.78
C GLU A 157 10.33 2.15 -8.24
N PRO A 158 10.51 0.94 -7.67
CA PRO A 158 10.16 0.67 -6.27
C PRO A 158 10.87 1.54 -5.22
N SER A 159 12.10 2.00 -5.51
CA SER A 159 12.87 2.85 -4.61
C SER A 159 12.50 4.34 -4.72
N CYS A 160 11.80 4.74 -5.79
CA CYS A 160 11.31 6.09 -5.96
C CYS A 160 10.31 6.46 -4.86
N LYS A 161 10.57 7.59 -4.21
CA LYS A 161 9.67 8.26 -3.26
C LYS A 161 9.20 9.61 -3.82
N ALA A 162 9.57 9.99 -5.05
CA ALA A 162 9.41 11.36 -5.53
C ALA A 162 9.39 11.57 -7.06
N VAL A 163 8.57 12.52 -7.54
CA VAL A 163 8.46 12.95 -8.96
C VAL A 163 8.57 14.47 -9.18
N ARG A 164 9.75 14.95 -9.56
CA ARG A 164 9.93 16.29 -10.10
C ARG A 164 9.53 16.33 -11.57
N PHE A 165 8.21 16.35 -11.85
CA PHE A 165 7.67 16.57 -13.21
C PHE A 165 7.86 18.05 -13.61
#